data_AF-A0AAD5H589-F1
#
_entry.id   AF-A0AAD5H589-F1
#
_cell.length_a   1.000
_cell.length_b   1.000
_cell.length_c   1.000
_cell.angle_alpha   90.00
_cell.angle_beta   90.00
_cell.angle_gamma   90.00
#
_symmetry.space_group_name_H-M   'P 1'
#
loop_
_entity.id
_entity.type
_entity.pdbx_description
1 polymer ?
#
loop_
_entity_poly.entity_id
_entity_poly.type
_entity_poly.pdbx_seq_one_letter_code
_entity_poly.pdbx_strand_id
1 'polypeptide(L)'
;MAEPEDSAQDVLEPGWRPDKLADDWEHGKPPADAEALTSDGQLLKLTLREGSGELPPKHARCLVHYVGRLAANGEVFMDTRQESQTEEPEEVVAGRESAFRELGLNKAVATMRRGELARLWAGPQYGYGEKGSFSFPTVPPSADLVYELELLDFEPPEETEQAAGMLFEQRLEAAERRRIDGNELFKEGQLDAALSKYRLALSFLNEDLMMQLDDLHLQQAQAVRRPTLLNIAAAQLRKDFHGAIATCGEVLIEDSTNAKALFRRGKARFALGQTEAAVADLEAAQRAEPGDGGIARELAAARRVAKQEREASGQLFKGFFEKSNEVLYDEPEPAPAQQPTQQVDPPTAEAVEEVLRQMERQQQQRASPLHSTGVRLSLIVGLLAVVLAAAARLGLGWGLGRLLPSAWLPLA
;
A
#
# COMPACT_ATOMS: atom_id res chain seq x y z
N MET A 1 -54.63 -0.36 -31.10
CA MET A 1 -53.41 0.29 -30.61
C MET A 1 -53.27 -0.12 -29.16
N ALA A 2 -52.46 -1.13 -28.91
CA ALA A 2 -52.07 -1.57 -27.58
C ALA A 2 -50.56 -1.35 -27.54
N GLU A 3 -50.11 -0.46 -26.65
CA GLU A 3 -48.69 -0.19 -26.44
C GLU A 3 -48.06 -1.34 -25.64
N PRO A 4 -46.77 -1.64 -25.85
CA PRO A 4 -46.14 -2.78 -25.22
C PRO A 4 -45.75 -2.45 -23.77
N GLU A 5 -45.92 -3.45 -22.90
CA GLU A 5 -45.42 -3.48 -21.53
C GLU A 5 -43.88 -3.33 -21.55
N ASP A 6 -43.39 -2.22 -21.02
CA ASP A 6 -41.97 -2.02 -20.76
C ASP A 6 -41.62 -2.75 -19.46
N SER A 7 -41.02 -3.93 -19.62
CA SER A 7 -40.37 -4.68 -18.56
C SER A 7 -39.12 -3.90 -18.11
N ALA A 8 -39.31 -2.90 -17.26
CA ALA A 8 -38.21 -2.23 -16.58
C ALA A 8 -37.58 -3.21 -15.58
N GLN A 9 -36.40 -3.67 -15.95
CA GLN A 9 -35.45 -4.32 -15.05
C GLN A 9 -35.18 -3.36 -13.89
N ASP A 10 -35.64 -3.72 -12.69
CA ASP A 10 -35.19 -3.10 -11.44
C ASP A 10 -33.70 -3.48 -11.25
N VAL A 11 -32.84 -2.70 -11.90
CA VAL A 11 -31.42 -2.66 -11.62
C VAL A 11 -31.28 -1.95 -10.28
N LEU A 12 -30.93 -2.71 -9.24
CA LEU A 12 -30.55 -2.20 -7.92
C LEU A 12 -29.47 -1.14 -8.08
N GLU A 13 -29.83 0.14 -8.00
CA GLU A 13 -28.84 1.22 -7.95
C GLU A 13 -28.23 1.31 -6.54
N PRO A 14 -26.90 1.14 -6.38
CA PRO A 14 -26.24 1.23 -5.08
C PRO A 14 -25.83 2.69 -4.81
N GLY A 15 -26.78 3.50 -4.34
CA GLY A 15 -26.50 4.89 -3.99
C GLY A 15 -27.36 5.39 -2.83
N TRP A 16 -26.75 6.13 -1.91
CA TRP A 16 -27.42 6.87 -0.85
C TRP A 16 -28.44 7.85 -1.47
N ARG A 17 -29.72 7.69 -1.13
CA ARG A 17 -30.82 8.56 -1.59
C ARG A 17 -31.59 9.09 -0.38
N PRO A 18 -31.29 10.30 0.11
CA PRO A 18 -32.01 10.89 1.25
C PRO A 18 -33.51 11.05 0.95
N ASP A 19 -33.87 11.27 -0.31
CA ASP A 19 -35.25 11.53 -0.74
C ASP A 19 -36.18 10.30 -0.63
N LYS A 20 -35.66 9.07 -0.75
CA LYS A 20 -36.48 7.85 -0.68
C LYS A 20 -36.74 7.35 0.75
N LEU A 21 -36.07 7.92 1.75
CA LEU A 21 -36.24 7.60 3.17
C LEU A 21 -37.14 8.61 3.90
N ALA A 22 -37.56 9.66 3.19
CA ALA A 22 -38.38 10.77 3.69
C ALA A 22 -39.90 10.46 3.74
N ASP A 23 -40.37 9.42 3.04
CA ASP A 23 -41.81 9.17 2.85
C ASP A 23 -42.52 8.46 4.02
N ASP A 24 -41.77 7.89 4.99
CA ASP A 24 -42.31 7.15 6.16
C ASP A 24 -42.01 7.86 7.50
N TRP A 25 -42.20 9.18 7.57
CA TRP A 25 -41.88 9.98 8.76
C TRP A 25 -42.96 9.92 9.86
N GLU A 26 -43.00 8.84 10.65
CA GLU A 26 -43.72 8.81 11.93
C GLU A 26 -42.89 9.46 13.07
N HIS A 27 -42.75 10.79 13.01
CA HIS A 27 -42.60 11.68 14.19
C HIS A 27 -41.49 11.38 15.22
N GLY A 28 -40.27 11.07 14.78
CA GLY A 28 -39.14 10.96 15.70
C GLY A 28 -39.31 9.89 16.79
N LYS A 29 -40.28 8.98 16.62
CA LYS A 29 -40.49 7.83 17.49
C LYS A 29 -39.91 6.58 16.85
N PRO A 30 -39.23 5.74 17.63
CA PRO A 30 -38.69 4.48 17.14
C PRO A 30 -39.85 3.50 16.88
N PRO A 31 -39.78 2.70 15.79
CA PRO A 31 -40.73 1.62 15.57
C PRO A 31 -40.51 0.49 16.57
N ALA A 32 -41.48 -0.42 16.68
CA ALA A 32 -41.48 -1.48 17.69
C ALA A 32 -40.36 -2.52 17.52
N ASP A 33 -39.81 -2.64 16.32
CA ASP A 33 -38.71 -3.53 15.94
C ASP A 33 -37.32 -2.87 16.07
N ALA A 34 -37.24 -1.60 16.52
CA ALA A 34 -35.97 -0.97 16.82
C ALA A 34 -35.29 -1.65 18.03
N GLU A 35 -34.01 -1.99 17.88
CA GLU A 35 -33.19 -2.63 18.90
C GLU A 35 -32.68 -1.61 19.92
N ALA A 36 -32.81 -1.91 21.21
CA ALA A 36 -32.21 -1.10 22.28
C ALA A 36 -30.71 -1.38 22.41
N LEU A 37 -29.89 -0.35 22.16
CA LEU A 37 -28.44 -0.42 22.31
C LEU A 37 -27.99 -0.19 23.77
N THR A 38 -28.87 0.33 24.61
CA THR A 38 -28.59 0.68 26.01
C THR A 38 -29.69 0.18 26.94
N SER A 39 -29.33 -0.09 28.19
CA SER A 39 -30.25 -0.66 29.19
C SER A 39 -31.34 0.31 29.65
N ASP A 40 -31.13 1.62 29.48
CA ASP A 40 -32.13 2.67 29.74
C ASP A 40 -33.13 2.82 28.59
N GLY A 41 -32.91 2.15 27.44
CA GLY A 41 -33.76 2.23 26.26
C GLY A 41 -33.76 3.61 25.57
N GLN A 42 -32.83 4.49 25.93
CA GLN A 42 -32.76 5.85 25.37
C GLN A 42 -31.80 5.96 24.18
N LEU A 43 -31.19 4.86 23.74
CA LEU A 43 -30.52 4.73 22.46
C LEU A 43 -31.04 3.50 21.72
N LEU A 44 -31.69 3.72 20.58
CA LEU A 44 -32.33 2.68 19.77
C LEU A 44 -31.78 2.72 18.34
N LYS A 45 -31.65 1.55 17.71
CA LYS A 45 -31.18 1.38 16.33
C LYS A 45 -32.17 0.54 15.50
N LEU A 46 -32.39 0.96 14.26
CA LEU A 46 -33.03 0.16 13.23
C LEU A 46 -32.09 0.03 12.04
N THR A 47 -31.74 -1.19 11.65
CA THR A 47 -30.95 -1.44 10.44
C THR A 47 -31.83 -1.27 9.21
N LEU A 48 -31.48 -0.33 8.33
CA LEU A 48 -32.21 -0.05 7.08
C LEU A 48 -31.61 -0.81 5.91
N ARG A 49 -30.28 -1.00 5.93
CA ARG A 49 -29.53 -1.80 4.96
C ARG A 49 -28.43 -2.55 5.69
N GLU A 50 -28.41 -3.87 5.54
CA GLU A 50 -27.37 -4.72 6.10
C GLU A 50 -25.98 -4.38 5.52
N GLY A 51 -24.99 -4.30 6.41
CA GLY A 51 -23.58 -4.26 6.03
C GLY A 51 -22.99 -5.67 5.90
N SER A 52 -21.69 -5.75 5.68
CA SER A 52 -20.96 -7.03 5.57
C SER A 52 -19.62 -7.00 6.30
N GLY A 53 -19.05 -8.18 6.54
CA GLY A 53 -17.77 -8.31 7.24
C GLY A 53 -17.93 -8.28 8.76
N GLU A 54 -16.85 -7.97 9.47
CA GLU A 54 -16.80 -7.95 10.93
C GLU A 54 -17.34 -6.63 11.52
N LEU A 55 -17.60 -6.63 12.82
CA LEU A 55 -17.91 -5.41 13.56
C LEU A 55 -16.60 -4.63 13.85
N PRO A 56 -16.65 -3.29 13.96
CA PRO A 56 -15.51 -2.50 14.41
C PRO A 56 -15.01 -2.99 15.78
N PRO A 57 -13.71 -3.23 15.96
CA PRO A 57 -13.17 -3.52 17.28
C PRO A 57 -13.35 -2.30 18.20
N LYS A 58 -13.31 -2.53 19.51
CA LYS A 58 -13.43 -1.46 20.50
C LYS A 58 -12.36 -0.39 20.23
N HIS A 59 -12.77 0.87 20.24
CA HIS A 59 -11.94 2.05 19.95
C HIS A 59 -11.48 2.21 18.50
N ALA A 60 -12.04 1.44 17.55
CA ALA A 60 -11.79 1.64 16.14
C ALA A 60 -12.21 3.04 15.67
N ARG A 61 -11.41 3.59 14.76
CA ARG A 61 -11.67 4.81 14.02
C ARG A 61 -12.63 4.49 12.89
N CYS A 62 -13.88 4.94 12.99
CA CYS A 62 -14.94 4.63 12.05
C CYS A 62 -15.22 5.84 11.17
N LEU A 63 -15.26 5.63 9.86
CA LEU A 63 -15.58 6.64 8.87
C LEU A 63 -17.08 6.55 8.57
N VAL A 64 -17.79 7.64 8.82
CA VAL A 64 -19.25 7.68 8.70
C VAL A 64 -19.73 8.86 7.90
N HIS A 65 -20.90 8.70 7.30
CA HIS A 65 -21.73 9.84 6.96
C HIS A 65 -23.05 9.74 7.69
N TYR A 66 -23.57 10.87 8.12
CA TYR A 66 -24.90 10.94 8.68
C TYR A 66 -25.63 12.24 8.38
N VAL A 67 -26.96 12.15 8.50
CA VAL A 67 -27.87 13.29 8.63
C VAL A 67 -28.48 13.24 10.03
N GLY A 68 -28.26 14.30 10.81
CA GLY A 68 -28.80 14.49 12.15
C GLY A 68 -29.99 15.43 12.13
N ARG A 69 -31.11 14.99 12.72
CA ARG A 69 -32.37 15.75 12.82
C ARG A 69 -32.84 15.86 14.27
N LEU A 70 -33.51 16.95 14.59
CA LEU A 70 -34.25 17.08 15.85
C LEU A 70 -35.52 16.22 15.79
N ALA A 71 -35.73 15.34 16.77
CA ALA A 71 -36.90 14.45 16.77
C ALA A 71 -38.23 15.22 16.86
N ALA A 72 -38.22 16.39 17.51
CA ALA A 72 -39.42 17.19 17.77
C ALA A 72 -40.05 17.80 16.51
N ASN A 73 -39.24 18.21 15.53
CA ASN A 73 -39.70 18.96 14.35
C ASN A 73 -39.09 18.46 13.01
N GLY A 74 -38.16 17.51 13.04
CA GLY A 74 -37.49 16.97 11.86
C GLY A 74 -36.43 17.89 11.24
N GLU A 75 -36.16 19.03 11.86
CA GLU A 75 -35.17 20.01 11.40
C GLU A 75 -33.77 19.39 11.37
N VAL A 76 -33.10 19.50 10.22
CA VAL A 76 -31.72 19.04 10.05
C VAL A 76 -30.81 20.01 10.79
N PHE A 77 -30.04 19.50 11.75
CA PHE A 77 -28.99 20.28 12.42
C PHE A 77 -27.60 19.97 11.87
N MET A 78 -27.42 18.83 11.20
CA MET A 78 -26.15 18.39 10.63
C MET A 78 -26.39 17.47 9.42
N ASP A 79 -25.73 17.74 8.31
CA ASP A 79 -25.61 16.81 7.18
C ASP A 79 -24.14 16.78 6.76
N THR A 80 -23.44 15.72 7.16
CA THR A 80 -21.99 15.58 6.93
C THR A 80 -21.59 15.67 5.46
N ARG A 81 -22.50 15.32 4.53
CA ARG A 81 -22.21 15.38 3.09
C ARG A 81 -22.39 16.78 2.51
N GLN A 82 -23.27 17.60 3.09
CA GLN A 82 -23.47 18.98 2.65
C GLN A 82 -22.50 19.95 3.32
N GLU A 83 -22.05 19.64 4.53
CA GLU A 83 -21.11 20.50 5.28
C GLU A 83 -19.66 20.35 4.79
N SER A 84 -19.30 19.18 4.26
CA SER A 84 -17.95 18.95 3.73
C SER A 84 -17.82 19.47 2.30
N GLN A 85 -16.87 20.38 2.06
CA GLN A 85 -16.55 20.87 0.71
C GLN A 85 -16.01 19.77 -0.22
N THR A 86 -15.53 18.67 0.36
CA THR A 86 -14.90 17.55 -0.34
C THR A 86 -15.69 16.24 -0.20
N GLU A 87 -16.89 16.28 0.39
CA GLU A 87 -17.70 15.09 0.77
C GLU A 87 -16.91 14.09 1.64
N GLU A 88 -15.90 14.57 2.37
CA GLU A 88 -15.13 13.73 3.28
C GLU A 88 -16.00 13.16 4.42
N PRO A 89 -15.82 11.89 4.78
CA PRO A 89 -16.55 11.27 5.87
C PRO A 89 -16.11 11.81 7.23
N GLU A 90 -17.06 11.85 8.16
CA GLU A 90 -16.79 12.23 9.54
C GLU A 90 -16.18 11.04 10.30
N GLU A 91 -15.27 11.33 11.22
CA GLU A 91 -14.62 10.31 12.05
C GLU A 91 -15.34 10.17 13.40
N VAL A 92 -15.71 8.95 13.76
CA VAL A 92 -16.25 8.60 15.09
C VAL A 92 -15.51 7.39 15.67
N VAL A 93 -15.50 7.21 16.99
CA VAL A 93 -14.68 6.17 17.64
C VAL A 93 -15.57 5.13 18.31
N ALA A 94 -15.52 3.89 17.81
CA ALA A 94 -16.35 2.79 18.27
C ALA A 94 -16.26 2.56 19.79
N GLY A 95 -17.39 2.68 20.48
CA GLY A 95 -17.49 2.45 21.92
C GLY A 95 -16.78 3.48 22.80
N ARG A 96 -16.39 4.65 22.28
CA ARG A 96 -15.81 5.75 23.07
C ARG A 96 -16.88 6.42 23.95
N GLU A 97 -16.64 6.43 25.26
CA GLU A 97 -17.59 6.99 26.24
C GLU A 97 -17.25 8.43 26.69
N SER A 98 -16.03 8.91 26.41
CA SER A 98 -15.58 10.25 26.83
C SER A 98 -16.10 11.39 25.96
N ALA A 99 -16.62 11.09 24.77
CA ALA A 99 -17.15 12.08 23.84
C ALA A 99 -18.65 12.28 24.10
N PHE A 100 -18.99 13.39 24.74
CA PHE A 100 -20.37 13.65 25.16
C PHE A 100 -21.33 13.81 23.97
N ARG A 101 -20.93 14.55 22.92
CA ARG A 101 -21.78 14.89 21.77
C ARG A 101 -22.02 13.74 20.79
N GLU A 102 -21.06 12.83 20.70
CA GLU A 102 -21.07 11.70 19.77
C GLU A 102 -21.35 10.37 20.47
N LEU A 103 -21.73 10.40 21.76
CA LEU A 103 -21.85 9.18 22.56
C LEU A 103 -22.80 8.16 21.92
N GLY A 104 -23.93 8.61 21.39
CA GLY A 104 -24.89 7.78 20.66
C GLY A 104 -24.30 7.21 19.37
N LEU A 105 -23.62 8.03 18.56
CA LEU A 105 -22.96 7.62 17.33
C LEU A 105 -21.86 6.58 17.62
N ASN A 106 -20.99 6.83 18.61
CA ASN A 106 -19.91 5.95 19.04
C ASN A 106 -20.42 4.57 19.50
N LYS A 107 -21.54 4.54 20.24
CA LYS A 107 -22.18 3.29 20.66
C LYS A 107 -22.85 2.57 19.48
N ALA A 108 -23.48 3.30 18.58
CA ALA A 108 -24.14 2.74 17.41
C ALA A 108 -23.16 2.07 16.45
N VAL A 109 -22.08 2.76 16.03
CA VAL A 109 -21.12 2.21 15.05
C VAL A 109 -20.45 0.91 15.54
N ALA A 110 -20.28 0.73 16.85
CA ALA A 110 -19.75 -0.50 17.42
C ALA A 110 -20.65 -1.74 17.19
N THR A 111 -21.91 -1.52 16.80
CA THR A 111 -22.89 -2.56 16.47
C THR A 111 -23.16 -2.68 14.97
N MET A 112 -22.51 -1.86 14.14
CA MET A 112 -22.73 -1.80 12.71
C MET A 112 -21.64 -2.54 11.94
N ARG A 113 -21.96 -3.05 10.75
CA ARG A 113 -21.00 -3.63 9.80
C ARG A 113 -20.67 -2.65 8.68
N ARG A 114 -19.55 -2.88 7.99
CA ARG A 114 -19.13 -2.04 6.87
C ARG A 114 -20.21 -2.00 5.78
N GLY A 115 -20.59 -0.80 5.35
CA GLY A 115 -21.66 -0.52 4.39
C GLY A 115 -23.07 -0.52 4.98
N GLU A 116 -23.24 -0.78 6.29
CA GLU A 116 -24.54 -0.75 6.96
C GLU A 116 -25.10 0.68 6.98
N LEU A 117 -26.39 0.80 6.66
CA LEU A 117 -27.17 2.01 6.85
C LEU A 117 -28.18 1.75 7.96
N ALA A 118 -28.19 2.60 8.97
CA ALA A 118 -29.08 2.46 10.11
C ALA A 118 -29.72 3.80 10.48
N ARG A 119 -30.90 3.73 11.11
CA ARG A 119 -31.53 4.86 11.78
C ARG A 119 -31.36 4.74 13.28
N LEU A 120 -31.00 5.83 13.94
CA LEU A 120 -30.77 5.89 15.38
C LEU A 120 -31.70 6.90 16.02
N TRP A 121 -32.28 6.55 17.16
CA TRP A 121 -32.99 7.46 18.04
C TRP A 121 -32.19 7.61 19.32
N ALA A 122 -31.69 8.81 19.57
CA ALA A 122 -30.81 9.12 20.67
C ALA A 122 -31.47 10.16 21.59
N GLY A 123 -31.73 9.76 22.83
CA GLY A 123 -32.12 10.67 23.89
C GLY A 123 -31.00 11.64 24.26
N PRO A 124 -31.27 12.66 25.09
CA PRO A 124 -30.38 13.80 25.23
C PRO A 124 -28.98 13.43 25.73
N GLN A 125 -28.85 12.46 26.64
CA GLN A 125 -27.55 12.04 27.17
C GLN A 125 -26.66 11.32 26.14
N TYR A 126 -27.23 10.86 25.03
CA TYR A 126 -26.50 10.24 23.91
C TYR A 126 -26.22 11.22 22.77
N GLY A 127 -26.59 12.50 22.95
CA GLY A 127 -26.32 13.60 22.02
C GLY A 127 -25.77 14.82 22.76
N TYR A 128 -26.47 15.97 22.68
CA TYR A 128 -25.95 17.25 23.20
C TYR A 128 -26.33 17.54 24.66
N GLY A 129 -27.08 16.66 25.31
CA GLY A 129 -27.47 16.72 26.73
C GLY A 129 -28.26 17.98 27.12
N GLU A 130 -28.30 18.24 28.43
CA GLU A 130 -29.08 19.34 29.02
C GLU A 130 -28.66 20.75 28.55
N LYS A 131 -27.45 20.89 28.01
CA LYS A 131 -26.94 22.19 27.56
C LYS A 131 -27.19 22.45 26.08
N GLY A 132 -27.40 21.40 25.28
CA GLY A 132 -27.46 21.52 23.83
C GLY A 132 -26.12 22.03 23.24
N SER A 133 -26.21 22.67 22.08
CA SER A 133 -25.11 23.34 21.40
C SER A 133 -25.60 24.67 20.85
N PHE A 134 -24.99 25.78 21.28
CA PHE A 134 -25.39 27.12 20.90
C PHE A 134 -24.76 27.60 19.57
N SER A 135 -23.58 27.11 19.22
CA SER A 135 -22.85 27.55 18.04
C SER A 135 -23.22 26.71 16.81
N PHE A 136 -22.41 25.70 16.50
CA PHE A 136 -22.61 24.82 15.36
C PHE A 136 -22.18 23.38 15.73
N PRO A 137 -22.98 22.36 15.38
CA PRO A 137 -24.36 22.51 14.96
C PRO A 137 -25.22 23.11 16.08
N THR A 138 -26.22 23.92 15.74
CA THR A 138 -27.15 24.48 16.75
C THR A 138 -28.14 23.39 17.14
N VAL A 139 -28.11 22.98 18.41
CA VAL A 139 -28.98 21.94 18.95
C VAL A 139 -29.58 22.41 20.27
N PRO A 140 -30.92 22.39 20.44
CA PRO A 140 -31.53 22.83 21.69
C PRO A 140 -31.11 22.00 22.92
N PRO A 141 -31.16 22.60 24.12
CA PRO A 141 -31.09 21.86 25.39
C PRO A 141 -32.05 20.68 25.44
N SER A 142 -31.56 19.54 25.94
CA SER A 142 -32.35 18.33 26.17
C SER A 142 -33.12 17.82 24.93
N ALA A 143 -32.57 18.02 23.73
CA ALA A 143 -33.18 17.56 22.49
C ALA A 143 -32.98 16.05 22.27
N ASP A 144 -34.07 15.37 21.91
CA ASP A 144 -34.03 14.04 21.30
C ASP A 144 -33.61 14.16 19.83
N LEU A 145 -32.74 13.26 19.38
CA LEU A 145 -32.12 13.30 18.06
C LEU A 145 -32.44 12.04 17.27
N VAL A 146 -32.55 12.20 15.96
CA VAL A 146 -32.65 11.10 15.00
C VAL A 146 -31.49 11.21 14.02
N TYR A 147 -30.74 10.13 13.86
CA TYR A 147 -29.66 10.04 12.88
C TYR A 147 -29.99 9.02 11.83
N GLU A 148 -29.73 9.35 10.57
CA GLU A 148 -29.53 8.37 9.51
C GLU A 148 -28.04 8.22 9.30
N LEU A 149 -27.48 7.10 9.73
CA LEU A 149 -26.06 6.85 9.86
C LEU A 149 -25.63 5.74 8.92
N GLU A 150 -24.60 6.00 8.11
CA GLU A 150 -23.95 5.01 7.26
C GLU A 150 -22.51 4.79 7.76
N LEU A 151 -22.17 3.53 8.05
CA LEU A 151 -20.79 3.13 8.35
C LEU A 151 -20.09 2.77 7.04
N LEU A 152 -19.17 3.61 6.59
CA LEU A 152 -18.47 3.42 5.31
C LEU A 152 -17.31 2.44 5.45
N ASP A 153 -16.45 2.68 6.43
CA ASP A 153 -15.31 1.82 6.75
C ASP A 153 -14.85 2.05 8.19
N PHE A 154 -13.94 1.21 8.68
CA PHE A 154 -13.29 1.41 9.96
C PHE A 154 -11.85 0.90 9.97
N GLU A 155 -11.02 1.59 10.75
CA GLU A 155 -9.66 1.22 11.05
C GLU A 155 -9.57 0.84 12.54
N PRO A 156 -8.92 -0.27 12.90
CA PRO A 156 -8.71 -0.61 14.30
C PRO A 156 -7.97 0.53 15.03
N PRO A 157 -8.16 0.69 16.37
CA PRO A 157 -7.48 1.73 17.12
C PRO A 157 -5.98 1.68 16.84
N GLU A 158 -5.39 2.84 16.58
CA GLU A 158 -3.95 2.99 16.53
C GLU A 158 -3.36 2.67 17.91
N GLU A 159 -2.95 1.42 18.13
CA GLU A 159 -2.13 1.04 19.30
C GLU A 159 -0.78 1.79 19.31
N THR A 160 -0.44 2.47 18.20
CA THR A 160 0.69 3.38 18.03
C THR A 160 0.62 4.63 18.91
N GLU A 161 -0.56 5.20 19.19
CA GLU A 161 -0.65 6.35 20.09
C GLU A 161 -0.23 5.99 21.52
N GLN A 162 -0.54 4.76 21.96
CA GLN A 162 -0.10 4.26 23.27
C GLN A 162 1.40 3.92 23.27
N ALA A 163 1.97 3.54 22.12
CA ALA A 163 3.39 3.23 22.01
C ALA A 163 4.29 4.43 22.29
N ALA A 164 3.86 5.67 21.98
CA ALA A 164 4.65 6.89 22.22
C ALA A 164 4.99 7.13 23.70
N GLY A 165 4.16 6.63 24.63
CA GLY A 165 4.40 6.71 26.07
C GLY A 165 5.00 5.45 26.70
N MET A 166 5.22 4.39 25.93
CA MET A 166 5.76 3.13 26.43
C MET A 166 7.29 3.16 26.58
N LEU A 167 7.78 2.54 27.65
CA LEU A 167 9.20 2.20 27.78
C LEU A 167 9.62 1.19 26.70
N PHE A 168 10.92 1.12 26.41
CA PHE A 168 11.46 0.19 25.41
C PHE A 168 11.06 -1.27 25.70
N GLU A 169 11.16 -1.71 26.95
CA GLU A 169 10.83 -3.07 27.37
C GLU A 169 9.35 -3.37 27.17
N GLN A 170 8.48 -2.39 27.44
CA GLN A 170 7.03 -2.52 27.24
C GLN A 170 6.68 -2.63 25.75
N ARG A 171 7.36 -1.86 24.89
CA ARG A 171 7.22 -1.97 23.43
C ARG A 171 7.66 -3.34 22.94
N LEU A 172 8.79 -3.86 23.45
CA LEU A 172 9.31 -5.16 23.07
C LEU A 172 8.37 -6.29 23.51
N GLU A 173 7.84 -6.24 24.73
CA GLU A 173 6.87 -7.20 25.24
C GLU A 173 5.55 -7.14 24.45
N ALA A 174 5.06 -5.94 24.13
CA ALA A 174 3.87 -5.76 23.31
C ALA A 174 4.07 -6.35 21.91
N ALA A 175 5.20 -6.05 21.26
CA ALA A 175 5.55 -6.61 19.96
C ALA A 175 5.60 -8.14 19.99
N GLU A 176 6.26 -8.72 20.99
CA GLU A 176 6.40 -10.16 21.13
C GLU A 176 5.05 -10.84 21.37
N ARG A 177 4.19 -10.26 22.22
CA ARG A 177 2.84 -10.76 22.44
C ARG A 177 2.04 -10.79 21.14
N ARG A 178 2.07 -9.71 20.34
CA ARG A 178 1.36 -9.67 19.05
C ARG A 178 1.93 -10.64 18.03
N ARG A 179 3.24 -10.86 18.05
CA ARG A 179 3.88 -11.91 17.25
C ARG A 179 3.37 -13.29 17.65
N ILE A 180 3.20 -13.56 18.95
CA ILE A 180 2.67 -14.83 19.45
C ILE A 180 1.19 -15.00 19.05
N ASP A 181 0.34 -13.99 19.26
CA ASP A 181 -1.07 -14.01 18.83
C ASP A 181 -1.17 -14.28 17.31
N GLY A 182 -0.32 -13.62 16.51
CA GLY A 182 -0.25 -13.84 15.07
C GLY A 182 0.14 -15.27 14.69
N ASN A 183 1.04 -15.91 15.47
CA ASN A 183 1.42 -17.31 15.25
C ASN A 183 0.27 -18.27 15.52
N GLU A 184 -0.57 -17.99 16.51
CA GLU A 184 -1.75 -18.79 16.83
C GLU A 184 -2.77 -18.71 15.69
N LEU A 185 -3.12 -17.49 15.26
CA LEU A 185 -4.02 -17.26 14.12
C LEU A 185 -3.46 -17.88 12.82
N PHE A 186 -2.14 -17.83 12.61
CA PHE A 186 -1.51 -18.45 11.44
C PHE A 186 -1.65 -19.97 11.45
N LYS A 187 -1.52 -20.62 12.63
CA LYS A 187 -1.73 -22.06 12.78
C LYS A 187 -3.19 -22.46 12.52
N GLU A 188 -4.14 -21.60 12.90
CA GLU A 188 -5.57 -21.76 12.63
C GLU A 188 -5.94 -21.50 11.16
N GLY A 189 -4.99 -21.00 10.36
CA GLY A 189 -5.20 -20.70 8.94
C GLY A 189 -5.87 -19.34 8.69
N GLN A 190 -6.09 -18.54 9.72
CA GLN A 190 -6.65 -17.19 9.61
C GLN A 190 -5.57 -16.19 9.17
N LEU A 191 -5.24 -16.21 7.87
CA LEU A 191 -4.10 -15.48 7.32
C LEU A 191 -4.18 -13.96 7.45
N ASP A 192 -5.36 -13.38 7.22
CA ASP A 192 -5.54 -11.94 7.29
C ASP A 192 -5.44 -11.43 8.73
N ALA A 193 -6.09 -12.14 9.67
CA ALA A 193 -5.98 -11.84 11.09
C ALA A 193 -4.53 -11.99 11.60
N ALA A 194 -3.82 -13.05 11.18
CA ALA A 194 -2.42 -13.25 11.52
C ALA A 194 -1.53 -12.10 11.00
N LEU A 195 -1.72 -11.68 9.75
CA LEU A 195 -0.97 -10.57 9.17
C LEU A 195 -1.26 -9.24 9.87
N SER A 196 -2.51 -8.98 10.25
CA SER A 196 -2.86 -7.81 11.04
C SER A 196 -2.12 -7.82 12.38
N LYS A 197 -2.05 -8.95 13.08
CA LYS A 197 -1.27 -9.07 14.33
C LYS A 197 0.22 -8.88 14.14
N TYR A 198 0.82 -9.43 13.09
CA TYR A 198 2.25 -9.23 12.83
C TYR A 198 2.59 -7.78 12.45
N ARG A 199 1.76 -7.12 11.63
CA ARG A 199 1.95 -5.69 11.31
C ARG A 199 1.85 -4.81 12.55
N LEU A 200 0.93 -5.15 13.43
CA LEU A 200 0.78 -4.50 14.72
C LEU A 200 1.97 -4.76 15.65
N ALA A 201 2.58 -5.95 15.62
CA ALA A 201 3.85 -6.18 16.31
C ALA A 201 4.96 -5.25 15.80
N LEU A 202 5.04 -5.03 14.48
CA LEU A 202 6.04 -4.14 13.88
C LEU A 202 5.80 -2.66 14.18
N SER A 203 4.57 -2.23 14.46
CA SER A 203 4.30 -0.82 14.78
C SER A 203 4.92 -0.40 16.12
N PHE A 204 5.07 -1.33 17.07
CA PHE A 204 5.83 -1.11 18.31
C PHE A 204 7.35 -1.00 18.09
N LEU A 205 7.85 -1.56 16.99
CA LEU A 205 9.26 -1.61 16.57
C LEU A 205 9.48 -0.83 15.26
N ASN A 206 8.90 0.36 15.16
CA ASN A 206 8.93 1.21 13.96
C ASN A 206 10.33 1.78 13.66
N GLU A 207 10.54 2.25 12.42
CA GLU A 207 11.85 2.76 11.96
C GLU A 207 12.38 3.90 12.86
N ASP A 208 11.50 4.80 13.32
CA ASP A 208 11.89 5.91 14.19
C ASP A 208 12.51 5.42 15.50
N LEU A 209 11.90 4.41 16.14
CA LEU A 209 12.48 3.76 17.31
C LEU A 209 13.80 3.09 16.92
N MET A 210 13.80 2.27 15.87
CA MET A 210 14.96 1.46 15.48
C MET A 210 16.21 2.32 15.20
N MET A 211 16.05 3.51 14.61
CA MET A 211 17.15 4.44 14.35
C MET A 211 17.71 5.12 15.62
N GLN A 212 16.96 5.11 16.72
CA GLN A 212 17.36 5.75 17.99
C GLN A 212 17.99 4.77 18.99
N LEU A 213 17.87 3.46 18.77
CA LEU A 213 18.39 2.45 19.68
C LEU A 213 19.91 2.35 19.63
N ASP A 214 20.53 2.10 20.78
CA ASP A 214 21.92 1.64 20.86
C ASP A 214 22.05 0.19 20.39
N ASP A 215 23.29 -0.30 20.25
CA ASP A 215 23.57 -1.65 19.75
C ASP A 215 22.88 -2.77 20.56
N LEU A 216 22.77 -2.61 21.89
CA LEU A 216 22.19 -3.64 22.75
C LEU A 216 20.68 -3.72 22.55
N HIS A 217 19.99 -2.59 22.64
CA HIS A 217 18.54 -2.53 22.48
C HIS A 217 18.12 -2.80 21.03
N LEU A 218 18.95 -2.40 20.05
CA LEU A 218 18.74 -2.73 18.64
C LEU A 218 18.77 -4.25 18.43
N GLN A 219 19.75 -4.95 19.01
CA GLN A 219 19.81 -6.42 18.94
C GLN A 219 18.58 -7.08 19.58
N GLN A 220 18.12 -6.57 20.72
CA GLN A 220 16.90 -7.06 21.38
C GLN A 220 15.64 -6.85 20.52
N ALA A 221 15.48 -5.65 19.95
CA ALA A 221 14.38 -5.35 19.05
C ALA A 221 14.42 -6.22 17.79
N GLN A 222 15.61 -6.42 17.21
CA GLN A 222 15.80 -7.27 16.03
C GLN A 222 15.48 -8.75 16.32
N ALA A 223 15.70 -9.22 17.55
CA ALA A 223 15.34 -10.58 17.96
C ALA A 223 13.82 -10.84 17.88
N VAL A 224 12.99 -9.80 17.96
CA VAL A 224 11.53 -9.88 17.77
C VAL A 224 11.12 -9.48 16.35
N ARG A 225 11.70 -8.41 15.81
CA ARG A 225 11.38 -7.86 14.49
C ARG A 225 11.65 -8.84 13.35
N ARG A 226 12.83 -9.49 13.32
CA ARG A 226 13.18 -10.41 12.22
C ARG A 226 12.28 -11.64 12.16
N PRO A 227 12.00 -12.36 13.27
CA PRO A 227 11.01 -13.45 13.24
C PRO A 227 9.63 -12.98 12.82
N THR A 228 9.21 -11.77 13.20
CA THR A 228 7.93 -11.19 12.78
C THR A 228 7.87 -10.96 11.27
N LEU A 229 8.87 -10.31 10.68
CA LEU A 229 8.97 -10.14 9.22
C LEU A 229 8.99 -11.49 8.47
N LEU A 230 9.74 -12.45 9.01
CA LEU A 230 9.75 -13.82 8.49
C LEU A 230 8.34 -14.44 8.52
N ASN A 231 7.59 -14.28 9.61
CA ASN A 231 6.23 -14.80 9.69
C ASN A 231 5.26 -14.10 8.72
N ILE A 232 5.39 -12.78 8.54
CA ILE A 232 4.65 -12.03 7.52
C ILE A 232 4.91 -12.61 6.14
N ALA A 233 6.19 -12.80 5.77
CA ALA A 233 6.56 -13.38 4.48
C ALA A 233 6.00 -14.80 4.29
N ALA A 234 5.96 -15.61 5.37
CA ALA A 234 5.34 -16.93 5.32
C ALA A 234 3.84 -16.89 5.07
N ALA A 235 3.13 -15.91 5.64
CA ALA A 235 1.70 -15.70 5.40
C ALA A 235 1.42 -15.12 4.00
N GLN A 236 2.22 -14.15 3.55
CA GLN A 236 2.13 -13.57 2.22
C GLN A 236 2.39 -14.61 1.13
N LEU A 237 3.30 -15.57 1.33
CA LEU A 237 3.53 -16.66 0.37
C LEU A 237 2.28 -17.49 0.01
N ARG A 238 1.19 -17.37 0.77
CA ARG A 238 -0.09 -18.05 0.50
C ARG A 238 -1.09 -17.19 -0.30
N LYS A 239 -0.82 -15.90 -0.51
CA LYS A 239 -1.78 -14.97 -1.14
C LYS A 239 -1.19 -13.83 -1.97
N ASP A 240 0.02 -13.39 -1.67
CA ASP A 240 0.66 -12.20 -2.23
C ASP A 240 2.18 -12.43 -2.36
N PHE A 241 2.59 -12.88 -3.54
CA PHE A 241 4.00 -13.14 -3.83
C PHE A 241 4.83 -11.84 -3.91
N HIS A 242 4.24 -10.73 -4.35
CA HIS A 242 4.94 -9.45 -4.43
C HIS A 242 5.26 -8.92 -3.03
N GLY A 243 4.28 -8.94 -2.13
CA GLY A 243 4.48 -8.61 -0.73
C GLY A 243 5.54 -9.48 -0.06
N ALA A 244 5.50 -10.81 -0.30
CA ALA A 244 6.51 -11.72 0.24
C ALA A 244 7.94 -11.37 -0.23
N ILE A 245 8.11 -10.97 -1.49
CA ILE A 245 9.41 -10.55 -2.02
C ILE A 245 9.92 -9.29 -1.32
N ALA A 246 9.05 -8.29 -1.14
CA ALA A 246 9.39 -7.03 -0.48
C ALA A 246 9.80 -7.26 0.98
N THR A 247 8.96 -7.97 1.75
CA THR A 247 9.22 -8.26 3.16
C THR A 247 10.48 -9.12 3.36
N CYS A 248 10.74 -10.11 2.50
CA CYS A 248 12.02 -10.83 2.55
C CYS A 248 13.21 -9.93 2.17
N GLY A 249 13.01 -8.97 1.26
CA GLY A 249 14.01 -7.97 0.91
C GLY A 249 14.47 -7.16 2.12
N GLU A 250 13.52 -6.69 2.95
CA GLU A 250 13.82 -5.96 4.19
C GLU A 250 14.70 -6.78 5.13
N VAL A 251 14.36 -8.05 5.37
CA VAL A 251 15.18 -8.95 6.20
C VAL A 251 16.60 -9.09 5.65
N LEU A 252 16.74 -9.14 4.32
CA LEU A 252 18.03 -9.34 3.65
C LEU A 252 18.89 -8.08 3.55
N ILE A 253 18.31 -6.89 3.75
CA ILE A 253 19.07 -5.65 3.93
C ILE A 253 19.84 -5.71 5.25
N GLU A 254 19.21 -6.23 6.30
CA GLU A 254 19.85 -6.39 7.62
C GLU A 254 20.74 -7.64 7.72
N ASP A 255 20.25 -8.78 7.21
CA ASP A 255 20.89 -10.09 7.29
C ASP A 255 20.88 -10.77 5.91
N SER A 256 21.85 -10.41 5.08
CA SER A 256 21.94 -10.87 3.69
C SER A 256 22.10 -12.38 3.51
N THR A 257 22.45 -13.12 4.56
CA THR A 257 22.64 -14.58 4.53
C THR A 257 21.48 -15.35 5.17
N ASN A 258 20.39 -14.68 5.53
CA ASN A 258 19.23 -15.30 6.15
C ASN A 258 18.58 -16.37 5.25
N ALA A 259 18.83 -17.64 5.54
CA ALA A 259 18.38 -18.77 4.71
C ALA A 259 16.86 -18.80 4.53
N LYS A 260 16.08 -18.49 5.58
CA LYS A 260 14.61 -18.47 5.52
C LYS A 260 14.08 -17.36 4.61
N ALA A 261 14.66 -16.15 4.68
CA ALA A 261 14.27 -15.05 3.81
C ALA A 261 14.64 -15.33 2.35
N LEU A 262 15.87 -15.82 2.09
CA LEU A 262 16.31 -16.23 0.75
C LEU A 262 15.40 -17.31 0.16
N PHE A 263 15.12 -18.36 0.93
CA PHE A 263 14.25 -19.45 0.49
C PHE A 263 12.84 -18.96 0.15
N ARG A 264 12.23 -18.14 1.03
CA ARG A 264 10.86 -17.63 0.83
C ARG A 264 10.78 -16.66 -0.34
N ARG A 265 11.77 -15.76 -0.50
CA ARG A 265 11.85 -14.85 -1.65
C ARG A 265 12.04 -15.61 -2.96
N GLY A 266 12.91 -16.62 -2.96
CA GLY A 266 13.13 -17.49 -4.11
C GLY A 266 11.84 -18.22 -4.52
N LYS A 267 11.09 -18.76 -3.54
CA LYS A 267 9.80 -19.40 -3.81
C LYS A 267 8.75 -18.43 -4.38
N ALA A 268 8.67 -17.22 -3.84
CA ALA A 268 7.75 -16.19 -4.36
C ALA A 268 8.11 -15.77 -5.80
N ARG A 269 9.40 -15.53 -6.07
CA ARG A 269 9.91 -15.21 -7.41
C ARG A 269 9.63 -16.33 -8.40
N PHE A 270 9.83 -17.57 -7.98
CA PHE A 270 9.55 -18.73 -8.82
C PHE A 270 8.07 -18.82 -9.19
N ALA A 271 7.17 -18.58 -8.22
CA ALA A 271 5.72 -18.55 -8.46
C ALA A 271 5.29 -17.43 -9.43
N LEU A 272 6.05 -16.34 -9.53
CA LEU A 272 5.83 -15.23 -10.47
C LEU A 272 6.54 -15.42 -11.82
N GLY A 273 7.18 -16.57 -12.08
CA GLY A 273 7.93 -16.83 -13.31
C GLY A 273 9.26 -16.08 -13.41
N GLN A 274 9.75 -15.49 -12.31
CA GLN A 274 11.06 -14.84 -12.25
C GLN A 274 12.15 -15.90 -11.99
N THR A 275 12.24 -16.88 -12.89
CA THR A 275 12.94 -18.15 -12.67
C THR A 275 14.43 -17.97 -12.39
N GLU A 276 15.15 -17.17 -13.17
CA GLU A 276 16.58 -16.91 -12.96
C GLU A 276 16.85 -16.25 -11.59
N ALA A 277 16.04 -15.26 -11.21
CA ALA A 277 16.17 -14.60 -9.91
C ALA A 277 15.82 -15.54 -8.75
N ALA A 278 14.86 -16.44 -8.94
CA ALA A 278 14.51 -17.47 -7.98
C ALA A 278 15.64 -18.48 -7.76
N VAL A 279 16.29 -18.94 -8.84
CA VAL A 279 17.46 -19.83 -8.77
C VAL A 279 18.58 -19.17 -7.95
N ALA A 280 18.88 -17.90 -8.22
CA ALA A 280 19.92 -17.17 -7.48
C ALA A 280 19.64 -17.10 -5.96
N ASP A 281 18.40 -16.81 -5.57
CA ASP A 281 17.98 -16.79 -4.16
C ASP A 281 18.07 -18.18 -3.52
N LEU A 282 17.58 -19.22 -4.20
CA LEU A 282 17.57 -20.59 -3.69
C LEU A 282 19.00 -21.17 -3.58
N GLU A 283 19.91 -20.81 -4.48
CA GLU A 283 21.33 -21.15 -4.36
C GLU A 283 21.99 -20.46 -3.17
N ALA A 284 21.68 -19.18 -2.93
CA ALA A 284 22.15 -18.47 -1.75
C ALA A 284 21.60 -19.11 -0.47
N ALA A 285 20.32 -19.49 -0.45
CA ALA A 285 19.70 -20.21 0.65
C ALA A 285 20.39 -21.56 0.91
N GLN A 286 20.69 -22.33 -0.15
CA GLN A 286 21.39 -23.61 -0.05
C GLN A 286 22.83 -23.44 0.47
N ARG A 287 23.52 -22.35 0.12
CA ARG A 287 24.84 -22.04 0.67
C ARG A 287 24.78 -21.74 2.17
N ALA A 288 23.73 -21.04 2.61
CA ALA A 288 23.52 -20.70 4.02
C ALA A 288 23.13 -21.94 4.85
N GLU A 289 22.26 -22.81 4.32
CA GLU A 289 21.83 -24.06 4.98
C GLU A 289 21.98 -25.28 4.05
N PRO A 290 23.21 -25.83 3.89
CA PRO A 290 23.48 -26.93 2.96
C PRO A 290 22.72 -28.23 3.23
N GLY A 291 22.22 -28.43 4.46
CA GLY A 291 21.52 -29.64 4.88
C GLY A 291 20.00 -29.61 4.69
N ASP A 292 19.40 -28.49 4.26
CA ASP A 292 17.96 -28.38 4.15
C ASP A 292 17.44 -29.04 2.85
N GLY A 293 16.75 -30.17 3.00
CA GLY A 293 16.15 -30.91 1.89
C GLY A 293 14.92 -30.24 1.25
N GLY A 294 14.31 -29.25 1.91
CA GLY A 294 13.30 -28.38 1.33
C GLY A 294 13.89 -27.43 0.30
N ILE A 295 14.98 -26.74 0.67
CA ILE A 295 15.73 -25.84 -0.23
C ILE A 295 16.23 -26.61 -1.45
N ALA A 296 16.85 -27.77 -1.25
CA ALA A 296 17.42 -28.57 -2.33
C ALA A 296 16.36 -29.00 -3.36
N ARG A 297 15.17 -29.37 -2.90
CA ARG A 297 14.05 -29.76 -3.78
C ARG A 297 13.53 -28.59 -4.60
N GLU A 298 13.31 -27.45 -3.97
CA GLU A 298 12.80 -26.25 -4.65
C GLU A 298 13.82 -25.73 -5.68
N LEU A 299 15.12 -25.71 -5.32
CA LEU A 299 16.20 -25.33 -6.22
C LEU A 299 16.28 -26.26 -7.44
N ALA A 300 16.14 -27.57 -7.24
CA ALA A 300 16.13 -28.53 -8.33
C ALA A 300 14.93 -28.31 -9.28
N ALA A 301 13.75 -27.96 -8.75
CA ALA A 301 12.60 -27.62 -9.56
C ALA A 301 12.84 -26.33 -10.37
N ALA A 302 13.30 -25.26 -9.73
CA ALA A 302 13.58 -23.98 -10.38
C ALA A 302 14.64 -24.11 -11.49
N ARG A 303 15.73 -24.85 -11.25
CA ARG A 303 16.77 -25.10 -12.25
C ARG A 303 16.28 -25.88 -13.47
N ARG A 304 15.33 -26.81 -13.30
CA ARG A 304 14.73 -27.54 -14.42
C ARG A 304 13.95 -26.59 -15.33
N VAL A 305 13.14 -25.70 -14.74
CA VAL A 305 12.37 -24.71 -15.50
C VAL A 305 13.29 -23.72 -16.20
N ALA A 306 14.30 -23.17 -15.49
CA ALA A 306 15.26 -22.24 -16.09
C ALA A 306 15.96 -22.84 -17.32
N LYS A 307 16.35 -24.12 -17.22
CA LYS A 307 16.95 -24.85 -18.34
C LYS A 307 15.99 -24.94 -19.53
N GLN A 308 14.73 -25.29 -19.30
CA GLN A 308 13.72 -25.40 -20.35
C GLN A 308 13.44 -24.04 -21.02
N GLU A 309 13.32 -22.97 -20.24
CA GLU A 309 13.12 -21.60 -20.74
C GLU A 309 14.29 -21.16 -21.63
N ARG A 310 15.53 -21.47 -21.22
CA ARG A 310 16.73 -21.15 -22.00
C ARG A 310 16.83 -21.94 -23.29
N GLU A 311 16.51 -23.23 -23.26
CA GLU A 311 16.47 -24.09 -24.45
C GLU A 311 15.39 -23.63 -25.43
N ALA A 312 14.18 -23.34 -24.95
CA ALA A 312 13.09 -22.83 -25.75
C ALA A 312 13.43 -21.47 -26.38
N SER A 313 13.98 -20.54 -25.60
CA SER A 313 14.42 -19.23 -26.09
C SER A 313 15.52 -19.36 -27.15
N GLY A 314 16.47 -20.27 -26.95
CA GLY A 314 17.51 -20.56 -27.94
C GLY A 314 16.96 -21.11 -29.26
N GLN A 315 15.96 -22.00 -29.19
CA GLN A 315 15.28 -22.53 -30.38
C GLN A 315 14.47 -21.46 -31.12
N LEU A 316 13.74 -20.61 -30.39
CA LEU A 316 13.00 -19.48 -30.97
C LEU A 316 13.93 -18.50 -31.68
N PHE A 317 15.05 -18.14 -31.05
CA PHE A 317 16.05 -17.25 -31.63
C PHE A 317 16.70 -17.87 -32.87
N LYS A 318 17.05 -19.17 -32.83
CA LYS A 318 17.60 -19.89 -33.99
C LYS A 318 16.62 -19.89 -35.17
N GLY A 319 15.35 -20.22 -34.93
CA GLY A 319 14.32 -20.21 -35.98
C GLY A 319 14.00 -18.82 -36.51
N PHE A 320 14.17 -17.77 -35.70
CA PHE A 320 14.07 -16.38 -36.14
C PHE A 320 15.20 -16.01 -37.11
N PHE A 321 16.45 -16.43 -36.82
CA PHE A 321 17.60 -16.22 -37.72
C PHE A 321 17.50 -17.01 -39.02
N GLU A 322 16.98 -18.24 -38.98
CA GLU A 322 16.77 -19.06 -40.18
C GLU A 322 15.71 -18.45 -41.11
N LYS A 323 14.66 -17.83 -40.56
CA LYS A 323 13.61 -17.14 -41.34
C LYS A 323 14.00 -15.73 -41.78
N SER A 324 14.78 -15.00 -40.99
CA SER A 324 15.25 -13.65 -41.38
C SER A 324 16.33 -13.69 -42.46
N ASN A 325 17.02 -14.83 -42.62
CA ASN A 325 17.87 -15.12 -43.78
C ASN A 325 17.07 -15.34 -45.09
N GLU A 326 15.74 -15.44 -45.03
CA GLU A 326 14.90 -15.70 -46.21
C GLU A 326 14.38 -14.40 -46.88
N VAL A 327 14.36 -13.25 -46.18
CA VAL A 327 14.06 -11.92 -46.78
C VAL A 327 14.71 -10.77 -45.99
N LEU A 328 15.97 -10.45 -46.28
CA LEU A 328 16.47 -9.06 -46.24
C LEU A 328 17.82 -9.02 -46.97
N TYR A 329 17.88 -8.20 -48.03
CA TYR A 329 19.00 -8.03 -48.98
C TYR A 329 19.09 -9.08 -50.11
N ASP A 330 18.26 -8.89 -51.14
CA ASP A 330 18.68 -9.16 -52.51
C ASP A 330 19.64 -8.02 -52.89
N GLU A 331 20.91 -8.12 -52.45
CA GLU A 331 21.94 -7.23 -52.99
C GLU A 331 22.21 -7.66 -54.44
N PRO A 332 21.94 -6.81 -55.45
CA PRO A 332 22.36 -7.11 -56.81
C PRO A 332 23.89 -7.25 -56.83
N GLU A 333 24.39 -8.25 -57.57
CA GLU A 333 25.81 -8.58 -57.68
C GLU A 333 26.70 -7.32 -57.70
N PRO A 334 27.79 -7.29 -56.91
CA PRO A 334 28.68 -6.16 -56.91
C PRO A 334 29.34 -6.01 -58.28
N ALA A 335 29.15 -4.85 -58.91
CA ALA A 335 29.89 -4.41 -60.07
C ALA A 335 31.41 -4.53 -59.81
N PRO A 336 32.23 -4.80 -60.85
CA PRO A 336 33.63 -5.19 -60.69
C PRO A 336 34.43 -4.16 -59.88
N ALA A 337 35.29 -4.70 -59.00
CA ALA A 337 36.06 -4.02 -57.98
C ALA A 337 36.67 -2.69 -58.46
N GLN A 338 36.24 -1.60 -57.84
CA GLN A 338 37.03 -0.37 -57.75
C GLN A 338 37.87 -0.45 -56.46
N GLN A 339 39.16 -0.16 -56.60
CA GLN A 339 40.16 -0.29 -55.55
C GLN A 339 39.81 0.54 -54.30
N PRO A 340 40.20 0.10 -53.08
CA PRO A 340 39.86 0.79 -51.86
C PRO A 340 40.71 2.05 -51.71
N THR A 341 40.10 3.22 -51.89
CA THR A 341 40.65 4.49 -51.41
C THR A 341 39.57 5.26 -50.67
N GLN A 342 39.46 4.99 -49.37
CA GLN A 342 39.35 6.04 -48.36
C GLN A 342 39.46 5.41 -46.96
N GLN A 343 40.57 5.70 -46.29
CA GLN A 343 40.66 5.63 -44.84
C GLN A 343 39.56 6.53 -44.27
N VAL A 344 38.64 5.97 -43.50
CA VAL A 344 37.72 6.76 -42.68
C VAL A 344 38.50 7.19 -41.46
N ASP A 345 39.01 8.42 -41.49
CA ASP A 345 39.65 9.02 -40.33
C ASP A 345 38.63 9.16 -39.18
N PRO A 346 39.06 8.97 -37.92
CA PRO A 346 38.19 9.16 -36.77
C PRO A 346 37.62 10.59 -36.77
N PRO A 347 36.37 10.78 -36.31
CA PRO A 347 35.73 12.09 -36.34
C PRO A 347 36.56 13.11 -35.54
N THR A 348 36.75 14.29 -36.13
CA THR A 348 37.46 15.39 -35.46
C THR A 348 36.70 15.82 -34.21
N ALA A 349 37.42 16.32 -33.20
CA ALA A 349 36.85 16.76 -31.94
C ALA A 349 35.70 17.77 -32.12
N GLU A 350 35.79 18.62 -33.16
CA GLU A 350 34.76 19.60 -33.52
C GLU A 350 33.44 18.95 -33.97
N ALA A 351 33.50 17.83 -34.72
CA ALA A 351 32.31 17.11 -35.15
C ALA A 351 31.59 16.42 -33.98
N VAL A 352 32.36 15.93 -33.00
CA VAL A 352 31.81 15.36 -31.77
C VAL A 352 31.17 16.45 -30.91
N GLU A 353 31.80 17.62 -30.84
CA GLU A 353 31.30 18.76 -30.06
C GLU A 353 30.00 19.35 -30.62
N GLU A 354 29.85 19.38 -31.96
CA GLU A 354 28.62 19.86 -32.60
C GLU A 354 27.43 18.91 -32.37
N VAL A 355 27.69 17.59 -32.37
CA VAL A 355 26.66 16.59 -32.04
C VAL A 355 26.23 16.71 -30.57
N LEU A 356 27.18 16.93 -29.65
CA LEU A 356 26.86 17.16 -28.24
C LEU A 356 26.02 18.43 -28.04
N ARG A 357 26.35 19.53 -28.73
CA ARG A 357 25.55 20.76 -28.69
C ARG A 357 24.15 20.58 -29.26
N GLN A 358 23.98 19.76 -30.31
CA GLN A 358 22.65 19.42 -30.84
C GLN A 358 21.81 18.64 -29.81
N MET A 359 22.42 17.70 -29.09
CA MET A 359 21.72 16.92 -28.06
C MET A 359 21.33 17.78 -26.85
N GLU A 360 22.19 18.72 -26.43
CA GLU A 360 21.86 19.68 -25.36
C GLU A 360 20.69 20.60 -25.73
N ARG A 361 20.65 21.10 -26.97
CA ARG A 361 19.52 21.90 -27.46
C ARG A 361 18.20 21.12 -27.44
N GLN A 362 18.23 19.83 -27.80
CA GLN A 362 17.05 18.97 -27.72
C GLN A 362 16.59 18.69 -26.29
N GLN A 363 17.51 18.59 -25.33
CA GLN A 363 17.15 18.43 -23.92
C GLN A 363 16.57 19.69 -23.29
N GLN A 364 17.12 20.87 -23.63
CA GLN A 364 16.58 22.15 -23.14
C GLN A 364 15.17 22.42 -23.68
N GLN A 365 14.84 21.97 -24.88
CA GLN A 365 13.49 22.07 -25.43
C GLN A 365 12.47 21.10 -24.78
N ARG A 366 12.94 20.04 -24.11
CA ARG A 366 12.08 19.02 -23.46
C ARG A 366 11.85 19.25 -21.96
N ALA A 367 12.55 20.19 -21.34
CA ALA A 367 12.43 20.43 -19.90
C ALA A 367 11.32 21.46 -19.57
N SER A 368 10.14 20.97 -19.17
CA SER A 368 9.14 21.76 -18.43
C SER A 368 9.61 22.01 -16.98
N PRO A 369 9.20 23.11 -16.32
CA PRO A 369 9.75 23.50 -15.04
C PRO A 369 9.09 22.72 -13.91
N LEU A 370 9.72 21.64 -13.45
CA LEU A 370 9.41 21.01 -12.16
C LEU A 370 10.72 20.84 -11.37
N HIS A 371 10.70 21.39 -10.16
CA HIS A 371 11.78 21.39 -9.18
C HIS A 371 12.25 19.97 -8.80
N SER A 372 13.55 19.70 -8.88
CA SER A 372 14.39 19.44 -7.69
C SER A 372 15.85 19.29 -8.14
N THR A 373 16.77 19.89 -7.38
CA THR A 373 18.21 19.89 -7.62
C THR A 373 18.86 18.50 -7.51
N GLY A 374 18.15 17.49 -6.99
CA GLY A 374 18.64 16.12 -6.82
C GLY A 374 18.71 15.29 -8.10
N VAL A 375 17.75 15.44 -9.02
CA VAL A 375 17.69 14.65 -10.27
C VAL A 375 18.83 15.04 -11.24
N ARG A 376 19.29 16.30 -11.19
CA ARG A 376 20.40 16.79 -12.02
C ARG A 376 21.74 16.15 -11.66
N LEU A 377 22.00 15.85 -10.39
CA LEU A 377 23.27 15.28 -9.94
C LEU A 377 23.40 13.79 -10.32
N SER A 378 22.32 13.02 -10.16
CA SER A 378 22.31 11.58 -10.48
C SER A 378 22.44 11.31 -11.98
N LEU A 379 21.85 12.15 -12.83
CA LEU A 379 21.97 12.02 -14.29
C LEU A 379 23.37 12.39 -14.80
N ILE A 380 24.01 13.42 -14.23
CA ILE A 380 25.38 13.80 -14.60
C ILE A 380 26.37 12.71 -14.19
N VAL A 381 26.22 12.13 -12.99
CA VAL A 381 27.05 10.99 -12.54
C VAL A 381 26.84 9.75 -13.43
N GLY A 382 25.59 9.47 -13.83
CA GLY A 382 25.27 8.39 -14.75
C GLY A 382 25.89 8.57 -16.14
N LEU A 383 25.84 9.78 -16.70
CA LEU A 383 26.46 10.10 -17.99
C LEU A 383 27.99 10.00 -17.93
N LEU A 384 28.61 10.47 -16.84
CA LEU A 384 30.06 10.36 -16.64
C LEU A 384 30.52 8.90 -16.59
N ALA A 385 29.74 8.02 -15.94
CA ALA A 385 30.03 6.60 -15.86
C ALA A 385 29.94 5.90 -17.23
N VAL A 386 28.97 6.28 -18.06
CA VAL A 386 28.82 5.74 -19.43
C VAL A 386 29.97 6.20 -20.33
N VAL A 387 30.38 7.47 -20.23
CA VAL A 387 31.51 8.02 -21.00
C VAL A 387 32.83 7.40 -20.56
N LEU A 388 33.05 7.20 -19.26
CA LEU A 388 34.24 6.52 -18.73
C LEU A 388 34.28 5.04 -19.16
N ALA A 389 33.14 4.35 -19.16
CA ALA A 389 33.06 2.97 -19.63
C ALA A 389 33.30 2.83 -21.14
N ALA A 390 32.83 3.79 -21.94
CA ALA A 390 33.10 3.85 -23.37
C ALA A 390 34.59 4.16 -23.66
N ALA A 391 35.19 5.11 -22.94
CA ALA A 391 36.61 5.45 -23.08
C ALA A 391 37.55 4.29 -22.67
N ALA A 392 37.20 3.55 -21.61
CA ALA A 392 37.93 2.36 -21.18
C ALA A 392 37.87 1.22 -22.22
N ARG A 393 36.74 1.04 -22.91
CA ARG A 393 36.59 0.06 -24.00
C ARG A 393 37.36 0.45 -25.26
N LEU A 394 37.66 1.74 -25.45
CA LEU A 394 38.40 2.28 -26.59
C LEU A 394 39.90 2.50 -26.29
N GLY A 395 40.38 2.15 -25.10
CA GLY A 395 41.80 2.23 -24.74
C GLY A 395 42.34 3.67 -24.59
N LEU A 396 41.46 4.67 -24.47
CA LEU A 396 41.84 6.07 -24.36
C LEU A 396 42.13 6.43 -22.89
N GLY A 397 43.40 6.38 -22.48
CA GLY A 397 43.84 6.79 -21.15
C GLY A 397 43.90 8.31 -21.01
N TRP A 398 42.98 8.90 -20.24
CA TRP A 398 43.03 10.32 -19.87
C TRP A 398 43.35 10.48 -18.39
N GLY A 399 44.41 11.24 -18.08
CA GLY A 399 44.76 11.61 -16.71
C GLY A 399 43.71 12.54 -16.11
N LEU A 400 43.10 12.11 -15.00
CA LEU A 400 42.00 12.77 -14.26
C LEU A 400 42.35 14.14 -13.62
N GLY A 401 43.37 14.85 -14.11
CA GLY A 401 43.90 16.05 -13.46
C GLY A 401 43.41 17.42 -13.98
N ARG A 402 42.55 17.50 -15.00
CA ARG A 402 42.24 18.81 -15.66
C ARG A 402 40.77 19.11 -15.99
N LEU A 403 39.80 18.31 -15.54
CA LEU A 403 38.37 18.56 -15.78
C LEU A 403 37.58 18.85 -14.50
N LEU A 404 38.11 19.73 -13.64
CA LEU A 404 37.30 20.39 -12.63
C LEU A 404 37.35 21.91 -12.89
N PRO A 405 36.23 22.56 -13.22
CA PRO A 405 36.15 24.01 -13.20
C PRO A 405 36.41 24.50 -11.77
N SER A 406 37.31 25.47 -11.62
CA SER A 406 37.71 26.11 -10.36
C SER A 406 36.62 26.99 -9.71
N ALA A 407 35.35 26.62 -9.85
CA ALA A 407 34.20 27.46 -9.48
C ALA A 407 33.26 26.83 -8.44
N TRP A 408 33.75 25.96 -7.55
CA TRP A 408 32.97 25.42 -6.42
C TRP A 408 33.85 25.27 -5.16
N LEU A 409 34.22 26.41 -4.59
CA LEU A 409 34.64 26.58 -3.20
C LEU A 409 34.04 27.92 -2.76
N PRO A 410 33.05 27.90 -1.87
CA PRO A 410 33.24 28.41 -0.50
C PRO A 410 32.44 27.56 0.51
N LEU A 411 32.49 27.69 1.84
CA LEU A 411 33.36 28.28 2.86
C LEU A 411 32.73 27.79 4.19
N ALA A 412 33.57 27.46 5.18
CA ALA A 412 33.25 27.25 6.61
C ALA A 412 32.34 26.06 6.98
#